data_AF-A0A4R0RA58-F1
#
_entry.id   AF-A0A4R0RA58-F1
#
_cell.length_a   1.000
_cell.length_b   1.000
_cell.length_c   1.000
_cell.angle_alpha   90.00
_cell.angle_beta   90.00
_cell.angle_gamma   90.00
#
_symmetry.space_group_name_H-M   'P 1'
#
loop_
_entity.id
_entity.type
_entity.pdbx_description
1 polymer ?
#
loop_
_entity_poly.entity_id
_entity_poly.type
_entity_poly.pdbx_seq_one_letter_code
_entity_poly.pdbx_strand_id
1 'polypeptide(L)'
;MSTNPTTPATTTSDPIPNTTPTPTPSHTDPNANPTQTYIRRATPSDSPALSRICLLTGDAGQSAAPLHTFGELPGVMYAEPYVHMPSAGGFVLVDPSL
;
A
#
# COMPACT_ATOMS: atom_id res chain seq x y z
N MET A 1 13.54 35.75 50.59
CA MET A 1 12.60 34.93 49.80
C MET A 1 13.00 35.08 48.35
N SER A 2 13.74 34.12 47.79
CA SER A 2 14.29 34.19 46.42
C SER A 2 13.63 33.09 45.58
N THR A 3 12.84 33.49 44.59
CA THR A 3 12.11 32.60 43.67
C THR A 3 13.05 32.11 42.58
N ASN A 4 13.25 30.80 42.48
CA ASN A 4 14.00 30.17 41.40
C ASN A 4 13.11 30.10 40.15
N PRO A 5 13.54 30.57 38.96
CA PRO A 5 12.77 30.40 37.74
C PRO A 5 12.94 28.97 37.18
N THR A 6 11.83 28.30 36.93
CA THR A 6 11.78 26.99 36.27
C THR A 6 12.12 27.12 34.78
N THR A 7 13.24 26.55 34.37
CA THR A 7 13.63 26.38 32.96
C THR A 7 12.64 25.43 32.25
N PRO A 8 12.08 25.77 31.07
CA PRO A 8 11.25 24.83 30.31
C PRO A 8 12.09 23.72 29.70
N ALA A 9 11.61 22.47 29.80
CA ALA A 9 12.24 21.29 29.24
C ALA A 9 12.19 21.32 27.70
N THR A 10 13.34 21.53 27.07
CA THR A 10 13.53 21.31 25.63
C THR A 10 13.38 19.82 25.35
N THR A 11 12.24 19.41 24.79
CA THR A 11 12.06 18.05 24.26
C THR A 11 12.77 18.00 22.92
N THR A 12 14.04 17.61 22.94
CA THR A 12 14.77 17.18 21.74
C THR A 12 14.12 15.88 21.27
N SER A 13 13.35 15.96 20.19
CA SER A 13 12.84 14.78 19.50
C SER A 13 14.02 14.08 18.83
N ASP A 14 14.46 12.96 19.40
CA ASP A 14 15.42 12.07 18.73
C ASP A 14 14.82 11.59 17.39
N PRO A 15 15.60 11.51 16.31
CA PRO A 15 15.11 10.96 15.05
C PRO A 15 14.78 9.48 15.22
N ILE A 16 13.57 9.08 14.80
CA ILE A 16 13.17 7.66 14.72
C ILE A 16 14.19 6.94 13.81
N PRO A 17 14.84 5.86 14.27
CA PRO A 17 15.77 5.12 13.43
C PRO A 17 15.02 4.59 12.20
N ASN A 18 15.51 4.96 11.01
CA ASN A 18 15.04 4.46 9.72
C ASN A 18 15.36 2.97 9.61
N THR A 19 14.54 2.14 10.23
CA THR A 19 14.55 0.69 10.01
C THR A 19 13.77 0.44 8.73
N THR A 20 14.49 0.40 7.61
CA THR A 20 13.99 -0.26 6.41
C THR A 20 13.46 -1.63 6.84
N PRO A 21 12.14 -1.94 6.70
CA PRO A 21 11.67 -3.28 6.99
C PRO A 21 12.35 -4.20 5.99
N THR A 22 13.32 -4.98 6.48
CA THR A 22 13.84 -6.16 5.79
C THR A 22 12.62 -6.92 5.28
N PRO A 23 12.50 -7.21 3.98
CA PRO A 23 11.46 -8.11 3.53
C PRO A 23 11.72 -9.46 4.20
N THR A 24 10.98 -9.76 5.27
CA THR A 24 10.97 -11.09 5.86
C THR A 24 10.56 -12.02 4.72
N PRO A 25 11.39 -13.00 4.34
CA PRO A 25 10.95 -14.00 3.39
C PRO A 25 9.76 -14.72 4.01
N SER A 26 8.63 -14.56 3.34
CA SER A 26 7.58 -15.56 3.17
C SER A 26 7.46 -16.57 4.32
N HIS A 27 6.36 -16.48 5.07
CA HIS A 27 5.81 -17.63 5.80
C HIS A 27 5.50 -18.72 4.78
N THR A 28 6.52 -19.48 4.39
CA THR A 28 6.43 -20.54 3.40
C THR A 28 6.01 -21.76 4.16
N ASP A 29 4.71 -21.98 4.24
CA ASP A 29 4.16 -23.22 4.76
C ASP A 29 4.64 -24.35 3.84
N PRO A 30 5.41 -25.35 4.32
CA PRO A 30 5.99 -26.40 3.46
C PRO A 30 4.93 -27.30 2.79
N ASN A 31 3.65 -27.14 3.14
CA ASN A 31 2.50 -27.76 2.46
C ASN A 31 1.67 -26.78 1.62
N ALA A 32 2.16 -25.56 1.36
CA ALA A 32 1.43 -24.57 0.58
C ALA A 32 1.18 -25.09 -0.84
N ASN A 33 -0.09 -25.32 -1.16
CA ASN A 33 -0.53 -25.67 -2.50
C ASN A 33 -0.17 -24.51 -3.45
N PRO A 34 0.54 -24.73 -4.58
CA PRO A 34 0.89 -23.65 -5.52
C PRO A 34 -0.34 -22.95 -6.12
N THR A 35 -1.55 -23.49 -5.93
CA THR A 35 -2.81 -22.84 -6.32
C THR A 35 -3.44 -22.00 -5.20
N GLN A 36 -2.78 -21.85 -4.05
CA GLN A 36 -3.31 -21.13 -2.90
C GLN A 36 -3.19 -19.61 -3.12
N THR A 37 -4.30 -18.89 -2.95
CA THR A 37 -4.30 -17.43 -2.95
C THR A 37 -3.44 -16.89 -1.80
N TYR A 38 -2.61 -15.86 -2.06
CA TYR A 38 -1.69 -15.29 -1.07
C TYR A 38 -1.57 -13.77 -1.16
N ILE A 39 -1.14 -13.12 -0.07
CA ILE A 39 -0.92 -11.67 -0.02
C ILE A 39 0.58 -11.39 -0.18
N ARG A 40 0.93 -10.40 -1.01
CA ARG A 40 2.30 -9.87 -1.10
C ARG A 40 2.32 -8.35 -1.23
N ARG A 41 3.49 -7.73 -1.04
CA ARG A 41 3.68 -6.31 -1.38
C ARG A 41 3.38 -6.08 -2.87
N ALA A 42 2.70 -4.97 -3.13
CA ALA A 42 2.47 -4.48 -4.46
C ALA A 42 3.77 -3.92 -5.06
N THR A 43 3.87 -3.98 -6.37
CA THR A 43 5.01 -3.51 -7.17
C THR A 43 4.48 -2.66 -8.32
N PRO A 44 5.32 -1.81 -8.96
CA PRO A 44 4.90 -1.07 -10.16
C PRO A 44 4.36 -1.96 -11.30
N SER A 45 4.78 -3.23 -11.36
CA SER A 45 4.27 -4.18 -12.36
C SER A 45 2.81 -4.59 -12.14
N ASP A 46 2.26 -4.34 -10.96
CA ASP A 46 0.85 -4.61 -10.64
C ASP A 46 -0.11 -3.53 -11.17
N SER A 47 0.40 -2.39 -11.67
CA SER A 47 -0.41 -1.25 -12.09
C SER A 47 -1.54 -1.58 -13.08
N PRO A 48 -1.34 -2.35 -14.16
CA PRO A 48 -2.44 -2.69 -15.06
C PRO A 48 -3.57 -3.46 -14.37
N ALA A 49 -3.23 -4.38 -13.47
CA ALA A 49 -4.22 -5.16 -12.72
C ALA A 49 -4.95 -4.29 -11.69
N LEU A 50 -4.22 -3.45 -10.96
CA LEU A 50 -4.78 -2.52 -9.98
C LEU A 50 -5.71 -1.49 -10.64
N SER A 51 -5.32 -0.93 -11.78
CA SER A 51 -6.15 0.00 -12.55
C SER A 51 -7.43 -0.65 -13.04
N ARG A 52 -7.36 -1.90 -13.51
CA ARG A 52 -8.54 -2.67 -13.90
C ARG A 52 -9.46 -2.96 -12.72
N ILE A 53 -8.92 -3.41 -11.58
CA ILE A 53 -9.72 -3.65 -10.36
C ILE A 53 -10.41 -2.36 -9.94
N CYS A 54 -9.67 -1.25 -9.89
CA CYS A 54 -10.19 0.06 -9.53
C CYS A 54 -11.37 0.48 -10.43
N LEU A 55 -11.25 0.31 -11.76
CA LEU A 55 -12.36 0.57 -12.68
C LEU A 55 -13.57 -0.33 -12.42
N LEU A 56 -13.33 -1.63 -12.19
CA LEU A 56 -14.40 -2.62 -12.00
C LEU A 56 -15.10 -2.53 -10.64
N THR A 57 -14.56 -1.74 -9.72
CA THR A 57 -15.14 -1.50 -8.39
C THR A 57 -15.40 -0.02 -8.10
N GLY A 58 -15.20 0.87 -9.08
CA GLY A 58 -15.19 2.32 -8.90
C GLY A 58 -16.56 2.97 -8.68
N ASP A 59 -17.65 2.27 -8.98
CA ASP A 59 -19.03 2.77 -8.81
C ASP A 59 -19.64 2.21 -7.51
N ALA A 60 -19.22 2.77 -6.37
CA ALA A 60 -19.64 2.28 -5.05
C ALA A 60 -19.46 0.76 -4.86
N GLY A 61 -18.36 0.21 -5.40
CA GLY A 61 -18.05 -1.23 -5.39
C GLY A 61 -18.56 -2.00 -6.62
N GLN A 62 -19.34 -1.37 -7.49
CA GLN A 62 -19.74 -1.89 -8.80
C GLN A 62 -18.80 -1.38 -9.91
N SER A 63 -19.01 -1.88 -11.13
CA SER A 63 -18.22 -1.46 -12.29
C SER A 63 -18.51 -0.01 -12.68
N ALA A 64 -17.47 0.83 -12.68
CA ALA A 64 -17.52 2.18 -13.22
C ALA A 64 -17.21 2.24 -14.74
N ALA A 65 -16.97 1.09 -15.40
CA ALA A 65 -16.69 1.06 -16.83
C ALA A 65 -17.74 1.79 -17.70
N PRO A 66 -19.06 1.73 -17.40
CA PRO A 66 -20.06 2.49 -18.16
C PRO A 66 -20.04 4.01 -17.88
N LEU A 67 -19.39 4.45 -16.80
CA LEU A 67 -19.39 5.85 -16.34
C LEU A 67 -18.21 6.66 -16.88
N HIS A 68 -17.19 5.99 -17.44
CA HIS A 68 -15.97 6.63 -17.88
C HIS A 68 -15.72 6.41 -19.37
N THR A 69 -15.53 7.51 -20.12
CA THR A 69 -15.03 7.47 -21.50
C THR A 69 -13.61 6.90 -21.58
N PHE A 70 -12.81 7.15 -20.54
CA PHE A 70 -11.42 6.69 -20.39
C PHE A 70 -11.33 5.79 -19.15
N GLY A 71 -11.38 4.47 -19.36
CA GLY A 71 -11.42 3.49 -18.27
C GLY A 71 -10.14 3.42 -17.42
N GLU A 72 -9.05 3.99 -17.91
CA GLU A 72 -7.77 4.09 -17.21
C GLU A 72 -7.77 5.15 -16.09
N LEU A 73 -8.61 6.19 -16.20
CA LEU A 73 -8.57 7.34 -15.29
C LEU A 73 -8.79 6.97 -13.81
N PRO A 74 -9.75 6.11 -13.43
CA PRO A 74 -9.93 5.71 -12.03
C PRO A 74 -8.67 5.07 -11.45
N GLY A 75 -8.03 4.17 -12.21
CA GLY A 75 -6.81 3.49 -11.78
C GLY A 75 -5.64 4.44 -11.56
N VAL A 76 -5.41 5.36 -12.49
CA VAL A 76 -4.34 6.37 -12.39
C VAL A 76 -4.55 7.32 -11.19
N MET A 77 -5.79 7.64 -10.84
CA MET A 77 -6.08 8.57 -9.73
C MET A 77 -6.08 7.90 -8.36
N TYR A 78 -6.57 6.65 -8.28
CA TYR A 78 -6.87 6.03 -6.98
C TYR A 78 -6.05 4.78 -6.66
N ALA A 79 -5.32 4.19 -7.62
CA ALA A 79 -4.59 2.94 -7.40
C ALA A 79 -3.09 3.06 -7.72
N GLU A 80 -2.73 3.51 -8.92
CA GLU A 80 -1.33 3.56 -9.37
C GLU A 80 -0.40 4.44 -8.51
N PRO A 81 -0.82 5.58 -7.93
CA PRO A 81 0.07 6.39 -7.10
C PRO A 81 0.62 5.61 -5.91
N TYR A 82 -0.14 4.66 -5.37
CA TYR A 82 0.26 3.86 -4.20
C TYR A 82 1.35 2.82 -4.49
N VAL A 83 1.55 2.42 -5.74
CA VAL A 83 2.61 1.46 -6.11
C VAL A 83 3.85 2.12 -6.70
N HIS A 84 3.73 3.39 -7.12
CA HIS A 84 4.85 4.16 -7.67
C HIS A 84 5.53 5.08 -6.63
N MET A 85 4.85 5.42 -5.53
CA MET A 85 5.46 6.22 -4.47
C MET A 85 6.25 5.35 -3.48
N PRO A 86 7.55 5.60 -3.26
CA PRO A 86 8.38 4.81 -2.35
C PRO A 86 7.90 4.81 -0.88
N SER A 87 7.16 5.83 -0.47
CA SER A 87 6.59 5.97 0.87
C SER A 87 5.18 5.38 1.01
N ALA A 88 4.54 5.01 -0.10
CA ALA A 88 3.19 4.44 -0.07
C ALA A 88 3.24 2.94 0.26
N GLY A 89 2.30 2.51 1.11
CA GLY A 89 2.08 1.11 1.42
C GLY A 89 1.04 0.52 0.49
N GLY A 90 1.34 -0.62 -0.14
CA GLY A 90 0.41 -1.34 -1.00
C GLY A 90 0.62 -2.85 -0.92
N PHE A 91 -0.47 -3.61 -0.89
CA PHE A 91 -0.48 -5.07 -0.93
C PHE A 91 -1.50 -5.53 -1.96
N VAL A 92 -1.21 -6.66 -2.61
CA VAL A 92 -2.13 -7.33 -3.53
C VAL A 92 -2.46 -8.72 -3.01
N LEU A 93 -3.69 -9.15 -3.27
CA LEU A 93 -4.10 -10.54 -3.16
C LEU A 93 -3.86 -11.20 -4.51
N VAL A 94 -3.00 -12.21 -4.56
CA VAL A 94 -2.62 -12.93 -5.77
C VAL A 94 -3.36 -14.25 -5.80
N ASP A 95 -4.09 -14.47 -6.89
CA ASP A 95 -4.60 -15.79 -7.25
C ASP A 95 -3.69 -16.38 -8.34
N PRO A 96 -2.89 -17.43 -8.03
CA PRO A 96 -2.00 -18.07 -8.99
C PRO A 96 -2.73 -18.91 -10.05
N SER A 97 -4.06 -19.05 -9.96
CA SER A 97 -4.88 -19.80 -10.94
C SER A 97 -5.42 -18.94 -12.10
N LEU A 98 -5.22 -17.62 -12.06
CA LEU A 98 -5.58 -16.65 -13.11
C LEU A 98 -4.41 -16.37 -14.06
#